data_AF-A0A3L7N305-F1
#
_entry.id   AF-A0A3L7N305-F1
#
_cell.length_a   1.000
_cell.length_b   1.000
_cell.length_c   1.000
_cell.angle_alpha   90.00
_cell.angle_beta   90.00
_cell.angle_gamma   90.00
#
_symmetry.space_group_name_H-M   'P 1'
#
loop_
_entity.id
_entity.type
_entity.pdbx_description
1 polymer ?
#
loop_
_entity_poly.entity_id
_entity_poly.type
_entity_poly.pdbx_seq_one_letter_code
_entity_poly.pdbx_strand_id
1 'polypeptide(L)'
;MAGKRVALRFSSGTEALLWKDSVPHQGFDPYRDLAFLWERAPAAGGAASAAAGAASNAAPNEVPNAALNAASVELDLLIEAACNLPLGISTFWWDHAEQQTRWREEHPGRLESAELVVVDEAVWRFAQGFDAARKILLTLEASDARAHELDRGLRALMARIPVRGAAQASHAMAMHGACSSLFPELAALLMGRGAQTPVVCDAVGHAHIDTAWLWPIAETKRKCTRTFANVLRLQERFPHFH
;
A
#
# COMPACT_ATOMS: atom_id res chain seq x y z
N MET A 1 -15.07 8.56 6.84
CA MET A 1 -13.64 8.16 6.86
C MET A 1 -12.85 8.77 8.03
N ALA A 2 -13.39 9.74 8.77
CA ALA A 2 -12.69 10.38 9.89
C ALA A 2 -12.07 9.36 10.87
N GLY A 3 -10.82 9.63 11.26
CA GLY A 3 -10.02 8.80 12.15
C GLY A 3 -9.54 7.47 11.55
N LYS A 4 -9.90 7.14 10.31
CA LYS A 4 -9.44 5.94 9.60
C LYS A 4 -8.23 6.25 8.72
N ARG A 5 -7.44 5.21 8.41
CA ARG A 5 -6.41 5.29 7.39
C ARG A 5 -7.06 5.34 6.00
N VAL A 6 -6.66 6.31 5.19
CA VAL A 6 -7.24 6.56 3.88
C VAL A 6 -6.13 6.61 2.83
N ALA A 7 -6.40 5.95 1.69
CA ALA A 7 -5.52 5.94 0.54
C ALA A 7 -6.32 6.33 -0.71
N LEU A 8 -5.62 6.87 -1.70
CA LEU A 8 -6.09 6.92 -3.08
C LEU A 8 -5.72 5.59 -3.73
N ARG A 9 -6.72 4.87 -4.25
CA ARG A 9 -6.50 3.80 -5.24
C ARG A 9 -6.57 4.42 -6.62
N PHE A 10 -5.49 4.29 -7.36
CA PHE A 10 -5.40 4.73 -8.75
C PHE A 10 -4.73 3.66 -9.60
N SER A 11 -5.35 3.34 -10.73
CA SER A 11 -4.75 2.49 -11.76
C SER A 11 -5.12 3.05 -13.13
N SER A 12 -4.11 3.21 -13.97
CA SER A 12 -4.29 3.46 -15.40
C SER A 12 -3.73 2.31 -16.27
N GLY A 13 -3.26 1.22 -15.63
CA GLY A 13 -2.42 0.19 -16.25
C GLY A 13 -1.04 0.68 -16.69
N THR A 14 -0.63 1.88 -16.24
CA THR A 14 0.61 2.57 -16.63
C THR A 14 1.26 3.20 -15.41
N GLU A 15 2.49 3.70 -15.55
CA GLU A 15 3.12 4.50 -14.50
C GLU A 15 2.43 5.85 -14.33
N ALA A 16 2.32 6.32 -13.10
CA ALA A 16 1.80 7.65 -12.80
C ALA A 16 2.47 8.26 -11.56
N LEU A 17 2.34 9.57 -11.39
CA LEU A 17 2.78 10.30 -10.19
C LEU A 17 1.61 11.04 -9.54
N LEU A 18 1.38 10.76 -8.26
CA LEU A 18 0.51 11.58 -7.42
C LEU A 18 1.26 12.83 -6.97
N TRP A 19 0.64 13.98 -7.21
CA TRP A 19 1.02 15.26 -6.67
C TRP A 19 -0.01 15.69 -5.62
N LYS A 20 0.49 16.08 -4.44
CA LYS A 20 -0.32 16.59 -3.33
C LYS A 20 0.29 17.91 -2.87
N ASP A 21 -0.51 18.98 -2.83
CA ASP A 21 -0.05 20.32 -2.47
C ASP A 21 1.17 20.78 -3.32
N SER A 22 1.15 20.45 -4.62
CA SER A 22 2.25 20.68 -5.58
C SER A 22 3.57 19.95 -5.28
N VAL A 23 3.56 18.98 -4.36
CA VAL A 23 4.73 18.15 -4.03
C VAL A 23 4.54 16.74 -4.61
N PRO A 24 5.56 16.15 -5.25
CA PRO A 24 5.56 14.73 -5.60
C PRO A 24 5.33 13.87 -4.36
N HIS A 25 4.19 13.19 -4.32
CA HIS A 25 3.78 12.43 -3.14
C HIS A 25 4.17 10.97 -3.25
N GLN A 26 3.73 10.30 -4.34
CA GLN A 26 3.96 8.87 -4.53
C GLN A 26 3.76 8.47 -6.00
N GLY A 27 4.61 7.59 -6.53
CA GLY A 27 4.40 6.93 -7.81
C GLY A 27 3.42 5.76 -7.75
N PHE A 28 2.71 5.54 -8.86
CA PHE A 28 1.92 4.36 -9.16
C PHE A 28 2.55 3.59 -10.33
N ASP A 29 2.33 2.29 -10.36
CA ASP A 29 2.69 1.40 -11.46
C ASP A 29 1.71 0.20 -11.47
N PRO A 30 1.73 -0.68 -12.49
CA PRO A 30 0.82 -1.81 -12.57
C PRO A 30 0.84 -2.78 -11.37
N TYR A 31 1.87 -2.71 -10.52
CA TYR A 31 2.05 -3.54 -9.33
C TYR A 31 1.80 -2.78 -8.03
N ARG A 32 1.54 -1.46 -8.09
CA ARG A 32 1.28 -0.61 -6.94
C ARG A 32 0.26 0.48 -7.27
N ASP A 33 -0.98 0.26 -6.83
CA ASP A 33 -2.15 1.11 -7.10
C ASP A 33 -2.59 1.96 -5.90
N LEU A 34 -1.97 1.81 -4.72
CA LEU A 34 -2.39 2.49 -3.49
C LEU A 34 -1.38 3.53 -3.00
N ALA A 35 -1.84 4.77 -2.85
CA ALA A 35 -1.09 5.87 -2.22
C ALA A 35 -1.76 6.34 -0.92
N PHE A 36 -1.06 6.21 0.20
CA PHE A 36 -1.58 6.64 1.50
C PHE A 36 -1.60 8.17 1.60
N LEU A 37 -2.79 8.71 1.89
CA LEU A 37 -3.01 10.15 2.05
C LEU A 37 -2.98 10.55 3.52
N TRP A 38 -3.58 9.72 4.38
CA TRP A 38 -3.62 9.95 5.82
C TRP A 38 -3.49 8.65 6.60
N GLU A 39 -2.65 8.65 7.63
CA GLU A 39 -2.63 7.63 8.66
C GLU A 39 -3.91 7.66 9.50
N ARG A 40 -4.40 8.86 9.80
CA ARG A 40 -5.72 9.13 10.38
C ARG A 40 -6.34 10.32 9.68
N ALA A 41 -7.40 10.11 8.92
CA ALA A 41 -8.10 11.19 8.24
C ALA A 41 -8.70 12.18 9.25
N PRO A 42 -8.60 13.50 9.01
CA PRO A 42 -9.12 14.52 9.92
C PRO A 42 -10.64 14.38 10.13
N ALA A 43 -11.10 14.76 11.32
CA ALA A 43 -12.52 15.00 11.57
C ALA A 43 -12.89 16.40 11.05
N ALA A 44 -14.17 16.58 10.69
CA ALA A 44 -14.72 17.86 10.28
C ALA A 44 -14.31 18.99 11.25
N GLY A 45 -13.70 20.07 10.73
CA GLY A 45 -13.32 21.26 11.51
C GLY A 45 -11.84 21.34 11.96
N GLY A 46 -11.02 20.33 11.66
CA GLY A 46 -9.56 20.43 11.80
C GLY A 46 -8.92 20.95 10.52
N ALA A 47 -8.25 22.11 10.57
CA ALA A 47 -7.41 22.54 9.46
C ALA A 47 -6.41 21.41 9.13
N ALA A 48 -6.43 20.92 7.89
CA ALA A 48 -5.42 19.98 7.39
C ALA A 48 -4.11 20.73 7.13
N SER A 49 -3.52 21.31 8.18
CA SER A 49 -2.16 21.83 8.17
C SER A 49 -1.26 20.74 8.72
N ALA A 50 -0.49 20.09 7.84
CA ALA A 50 0.67 19.33 8.24
C ALA A 50 1.77 20.33 8.60
N ALA A 51 1.73 20.88 9.81
CA ALA A 51 2.84 21.58 10.43
C ALA A 51 3.13 20.95 11.79
N ALA A 52 4.35 20.47 11.95
CA ALA A 52 4.88 19.97 13.21
C ALA A 52 4.88 21.07 14.29
N GLY A 53 4.53 20.69 15.53
CA GLY A 53 5.08 21.32 16.73
C GLY A 53 4.13 22.18 17.60
N ALA A 54 4.27 21.92 18.90
CA ALA A 54 3.94 22.75 20.07
C ALA A 54 2.53 22.68 20.68
N ALA A 55 2.54 22.35 21.97
CA ALA A 55 1.42 22.30 22.89
C ALA A 55 1.01 23.71 23.38
N SER A 56 -0.29 23.91 23.64
CA SER A 56 -0.74 24.75 24.76
C SER A 56 -2.20 24.49 25.10
N ASN A 57 -2.47 24.31 26.40
CA ASN A 57 -3.78 24.18 27.02
C ASN A 57 -4.60 25.48 26.96
N ALA A 58 -5.90 25.39 26.70
CA ALA A 58 -6.93 26.22 27.34
C ALA A 58 -8.33 25.62 27.10
N ALA A 59 -9.17 25.62 28.14
CA ALA A 59 -10.60 25.28 28.12
C ALA A 59 -11.43 26.54 28.46
N PRO A 60 -12.78 26.47 28.55
CA PRO A 60 -13.72 26.73 27.45
C PRO A 60 -14.61 27.95 27.72
N ASN A 61 -15.27 28.52 26.70
CA ASN A 61 -16.48 29.32 26.89
C ASN A 61 -17.39 29.27 25.64
N GLU A 62 -18.70 29.13 25.91
CA GLU A 62 -19.87 29.00 25.01
C GLU A 62 -20.03 30.24 24.08
N VAL A 63 -20.68 30.22 22.91
CA VAL A 63 -22.12 30.04 22.54
C VAL A 63 -22.22 29.98 20.98
N PRO A 64 -23.38 29.97 20.25
CA PRO A 64 -24.67 29.25 20.30
C PRO A 64 -24.97 28.43 19.00
N ASN A 65 -26.05 27.65 19.03
CA ASN A 65 -26.68 26.90 17.93
C ASN A 65 -26.73 27.61 16.56
N ALA A 66 -26.08 27.05 15.55
CA ALA A 66 -26.48 27.15 14.15
C ALA A 66 -25.97 25.95 13.34
N ALA A 67 -26.92 25.15 12.84
CA ALA A 67 -26.78 24.17 11.75
C ALA A 67 -25.65 23.12 11.84
N LEU A 68 -26.05 21.84 11.89
CA LEU A 68 -25.23 20.67 11.61
C LEU A 68 -24.59 20.75 10.19
N ASN A 69 -23.48 21.48 10.05
CA ASN A 69 -22.57 21.35 8.92
C ASN A 69 -21.42 20.44 9.37
N ALA A 70 -21.50 19.15 9.07
CA ALA A 70 -20.33 18.30 9.11
C ALA A 70 -19.37 18.82 8.02
N ALA A 71 -18.43 19.68 8.39
CA ALA A 71 -17.44 20.27 7.50
C ALA A 71 -16.71 19.18 6.71
N SER A 72 -16.93 19.14 5.40
CA SER A 72 -16.17 18.31 4.46
C SER A 72 -14.77 18.89 4.30
N VAL A 73 -13.75 18.04 4.36
CA VAL A 73 -12.39 18.42 3.92
C VAL A 73 -12.34 18.20 2.41
N GLU A 74 -12.18 19.29 1.66
CA GLU A 74 -11.92 19.24 0.22
C GLU A 74 -10.45 18.88 0.00
N LEU A 75 -10.18 18.03 -0.99
CA LEU A 75 -8.84 17.54 -1.29
C LEU A 75 -8.60 17.67 -2.79
N ASP A 76 -7.64 18.52 -3.15
CA ASP A 76 -7.17 18.64 -4.52
C ASP A 76 -5.92 17.78 -4.73
N LEU A 77 -6.05 16.79 -5.62
CA LEU A 77 -4.96 15.90 -6.03
C LEU A 77 -4.76 16.02 -7.54
N LEU A 78 -3.50 16.03 -7.95
CA LEU A 78 -3.11 16.00 -9.37
C LEU A 78 -2.42 14.67 -9.67
N ILE A 79 -2.77 14.05 -10.80
CA ILE A 79 -2.16 12.79 -11.24
C ILE A 79 -1.53 13.01 -12.61
N GLU A 80 -0.23 12.79 -12.69
CA GLU A 80 0.51 12.76 -13.95
C GLU A 80 0.63 11.31 -14.43
N ALA A 81 -0.27 10.87 -15.31
CA ALA A 81 -0.18 9.55 -15.95
C ALA A 81 0.77 9.60 -17.15
N ALA A 82 1.72 8.67 -17.21
CA ALA A 82 2.80 8.70 -18.20
C ALA A 82 2.50 7.89 -19.48
N CYS A 83 1.47 7.03 -19.46
CA CYS A 83 1.14 6.12 -20.56
C CYS A 83 2.32 5.24 -21.02
N ASN A 84 3.12 4.76 -20.05
CA ASN A 84 4.18 3.79 -20.26
C ASN A 84 4.17 2.71 -19.15
N LEU A 85 4.77 1.55 -19.44
CA LEU A 85 5.08 0.53 -18.44
C LEU A 85 6.41 0.85 -17.74
N PRO A 86 6.71 0.17 -16.62
CA PRO A 86 8.02 0.27 -15.97
C PRO A 86 9.20 0.12 -16.95
N LEU A 87 9.03 -0.71 -17.98
CA LEU A 87 10.03 -0.99 -19.01
C LEU A 87 9.76 -0.29 -20.36
N GLY A 88 9.11 0.88 -20.36
CA GLY A 88 8.82 1.65 -21.58
C GLY A 88 7.46 1.28 -22.20
N ILE A 89 7.33 1.39 -23.52
CA ILE A 89 6.06 1.11 -24.22
C ILE A 89 6.01 -0.30 -24.85
N SER A 90 7.12 -1.02 -24.81
CA SER A 90 7.22 -2.36 -25.38
C SER A 90 6.72 -3.40 -24.39
N THR A 91 5.97 -4.36 -24.91
CA THR A 91 5.68 -5.62 -24.21
C THR A 91 6.71 -6.68 -24.57
N PHE A 92 6.85 -7.68 -23.70
CA PHE A 92 7.76 -8.80 -23.86
C PHE A 92 7.01 -10.10 -24.19
N TRP A 93 7.75 -11.11 -24.64
CA TRP A 93 7.17 -12.40 -25.06
C TRP A 93 6.52 -13.19 -23.91
N TRP A 94 6.84 -12.85 -22.66
CA TRP A 94 6.23 -13.45 -21.46
C TRP A 94 5.00 -12.68 -20.96
N ASP A 95 4.72 -11.49 -21.49
CA ASP A 95 3.56 -10.71 -21.07
C ASP A 95 2.28 -11.37 -21.57
N HIS A 96 1.21 -11.26 -20.78
CA HIS A 96 -0.08 -11.87 -21.12
C HIS A 96 -0.62 -11.33 -22.45
N ALA A 97 -1.26 -12.19 -23.25
CA ALA A 97 -1.76 -11.81 -24.58
C ALA A 97 -2.74 -10.62 -24.55
N GLU A 98 -3.53 -10.51 -23.48
CA GLU A 98 -4.42 -9.36 -23.25
C GLU A 98 -3.64 -8.05 -23.06
N GLN A 99 -2.54 -8.08 -22.30
CA GLN A 99 -1.68 -6.90 -22.11
C GLN A 99 -1.05 -6.49 -23.44
N GLN A 100 -0.51 -7.45 -24.21
CA GLN A 100 0.03 -7.17 -25.54
C GLN A 100 -1.00 -6.55 -26.48
N THR A 101 -2.24 -7.04 -26.43
CA THR A 101 -3.34 -6.51 -27.24
C THR A 101 -3.68 -5.08 -26.83
N ARG A 102 -3.83 -4.83 -25.53
CA ARG A 102 -4.13 -3.49 -24.98
C ARG A 102 -3.06 -2.45 -25.36
N TRP A 103 -1.79 -2.83 -25.32
CA TRP A 103 -0.68 -1.93 -25.67
C TRP A 103 -0.50 -1.68 -27.18
N ARG A 104 -1.20 -2.44 -28.04
CA ARG A 104 -1.25 -2.20 -29.49
C ARG A 104 -2.42 -1.31 -29.92
N GLU A 105 -3.30 -0.93 -29.00
CA GLU A 105 -4.40 0.01 -29.28
C GLU A 105 -3.85 1.40 -29.62
N GLU A 106 -4.64 2.21 -30.34
CA GLU A 106 -4.27 3.59 -30.70
C GLU A 106 -4.02 4.47 -29.46
N HIS A 107 -4.71 4.18 -28.36
CA HIS A 107 -4.59 4.89 -27.08
C HIS A 107 -4.30 3.91 -25.93
N PRO A 108 -3.03 3.48 -25.78
CA PRO A 108 -2.63 2.53 -24.75
C PRO A 108 -2.57 3.23 -23.39
N GLY A 109 -3.68 3.14 -22.64
CA GLY A 109 -3.84 3.73 -21.32
C GLY A 109 -5.32 3.79 -20.97
N ARG A 110 -5.73 3.12 -19.89
CA ARG A 110 -7.14 3.07 -19.49
C ARG A 110 -7.24 3.35 -18.01
N LEU A 111 -8.01 4.36 -17.63
CA LEU A 111 -8.34 4.58 -16.24
C LEU A 111 -9.18 3.39 -15.75
N GLU A 112 -8.61 2.56 -14.89
CA GLU A 112 -9.26 1.39 -14.29
C GLU A 112 -9.86 1.72 -12.93
N SER A 113 -9.19 2.58 -12.15
CA SER A 113 -9.70 3.02 -10.85
C SER A 113 -9.16 4.40 -10.50
N ALA A 114 -9.99 5.18 -9.82
CA ALA A 114 -9.64 6.43 -9.15
C ALA A 114 -10.62 6.64 -7.98
N GLU A 115 -10.31 6.08 -6.82
CA GLU A 115 -11.22 6.06 -5.68
C GLU A 115 -10.48 6.29 -4.35
N LEU A 116 -11.16 6.97 -3.42
CA LEU A 116 -10.70 7.06 -2.04
C LEU A 116 -11.15 5.79 -1.29
N VAL A 117 -10.18 5.07 -0.74
CA VAL A 117 -10.42 3.83 -0.01
C VAL A 117 -10.00 3.96 1.44
N VAL A 118 -10.77 3.32 2.32
CA VAL A 118 -10.37 3.10 3.71
C VAL A 118 -9.56 1.81 3.77
N VAL A 119 -8.35 1.89 4.30
CA VAL A 119 -7.46 0.74 4.42
C VAL A 119 -7.54 0.18 5.84
N ASP A 120 -7.98 -1.08 5.95
CA ASP A 120 -7.89 -1.83 7.20
C ASP A 120 -6.48 -2.40 7.36
N GLU A 121 -5.69 -1.76 8.23
CA GLU A 121 -4.31 -2.17 8.47
C GLU A 121 -4.18 -3.58 9.05
N ALA A 122 -5.11 -4.01 9.91
CA ALA A 122 -5.02 -5.32 10.54
C ALA A 122 -5.18 -6.43 9.49
N VAL A 123 -6.16 -6.26 8.61
CA VAL A 123 -6.41 -7.19 7.49
C VAL A 123 -5.23 -7.16 6.51
N TRP A 124 -4.75 -5.97 6.14
CA TRP A 124 -3.63 -5.82 5.23
C TRP A 124 -2.35 -6.48 5.78
N ARG A 125 -1.96 -6.19 7.03
CA ARG A 125 -0.77 -6.80 7.67
C ARG A 125 -0.88 -8.32 7.77
N PHE A 126 -2.05 -8.83 8.12
CA PHE A 126 -2.30 -10.27 8.17
C PHE A 126 -2.12 -10.90 6.79
N ALA A 127 -2.69 -10.31 5.73
CA ALA A 127 -2.54 -10.80 4.36
C ALA A 127 -1.07 -10.81 3.92
N GLN A 128 -0.32 -9.73 4.16
CA GLN A 128 1.11 -9.66 3.85
C GLN A 128 1.93 -10.72 4.61
N GLY A 129 1.67 -10.90 5.91
CA GLY A 129 2.36 -11.90 6.73
C GLY A 129 2.03 -13.33 6.30
N PHE A 130 0.77 -13.61 5.95
CA PHE A 130 0.33 -14.92 5.50
C PHE A 130 0.96 -15.27 4.14
N ASP A 131 1.01 -14.30 3.22
CA ASP A 131 1.67 -14.43 1.93
C ASP A 131 3.17 -14.70 2.07
N ALA A 132 3.85 -13.99 2.97
CA ALA A 132 5.26 -14.21 3.28
C ALA A 132 5.50 -15.62 3.85
N ALA A 133 4.69 -16.07 4.82
CA ALA A 133 4.79 -17.41 5.39
C ALA A 133 4.54 -18.50 4.33
N ARG A 134 3.55 -18.30 3.44
CA ARG A 134 3.29 -19.20 2.31
C ARG A 134 4.48 -19.27 1.35
N LYS A 135 5.10 -18.13 1.03
CA LYS A 135 6.29 -18.10 0.17
C LYS A 135 7.47 -18.82 0.81
N ILE A 136 7.71 -18.64 2.11
CA ILE A 136 8.74 -19.39 2.84
C ILE A 136 8.46 -20.90 2.77
N LEU A 137 7.21 -21.32 3.01
CA LEU A 137 6.83 -22.73 2.88
C LEU A 137 7.15 -23.30 1.50
N LEU A 138 6.85 -22.55 0.43
CA LEU A 138 7.10 -22.98 -0.95
C LEU A 138 8.59 -23.04 -1.33
N THR A 139 9.47 -22.42 -0.54
CA THR A 139 10.93 -22.48 -0.76
C THR A 139 11.63 -23.57 0.05
N LEU A 140 10.95 -24.17 1.03
CA LEU A 140 11.52 -25.21 1.88
C LEU A 140 11.28 -26.61 1.28
N GLU A 141 12.19 -27.52 1.58
CA GLU A 141 12.02 -28.94 1.26
C GLU A 141 10.86 -29.54 2.06
N ALA A 142 10.07 -30.40 1.42
CA ALA A 142 8.87 -30.96 2.04
C ALA A 142 9.16 -31.79 3.30
N SER A 143 10.35 -32.39 3.40
CA SER A 143 10.80 -33.14 4.57
C SER A 143 11.24 -32.27 5.75
N ASP A 144 11.38 -30.95 5.57
CA ASP A 144 11.83 -30.04 6.62
C ASP A 144 10.76 -29.92 7.72
N ALA A 145 11.19 -30.03 8.98
CA ALA A 145 10.33 -29.78 10.14
C ALA A 145 9.70 -28.39 10.11
N ARG A 146 10.42 -27.39 9.57
CA ARG A 146 9.94 -26.03 9.41
C ARG A 146 8.81 -25.94 8.38
N ALA A 147 8.89 -26.69 7.28
CA ALA A 147 7.82 -26.77 6.29
C ALA A 147 6.53 -27.33 6.92
N HIS A 148 6.64 -28.41 7.70
CA HIS A 148 5.50 -29.00 8.41
C HIS A 148 4.90 -28.08 9.48
N GLU A 149 5.71 -27.26 10.15
CA GLU A 149 5.24 -26.26 11.11
C GLU A 149 4.45 -25.16 10.39
N LEU A 150 4.98 -24.63 9.29
CA LEU A 150 4.32 -23.61 8.48
C LEU A 150 3.01 -24.12 7.86
N ASP A 151 2.99 -25.30 7.24
CA ASP A 151 1.77 -25.85 6.63
C ASP A 151 0.65 -26.03 7.67
N ARG A 152 0.94 -26.67 8.81
CA ARG A 152 -0.05 -26.85 9.88
C ARG A 152 -0.54 -25.53 10.46
N GLY A 153 0.39 -24.59 10.72
CA GLY A 153 0.05 -23.29 11.27
C GLY A 153 -0.81 -22.47 10.33
N LEU A 154 -0.46 -22.41 9.04
CA LEU A 154 -1.23 -21.70 8.02
C LEU A 154 -2.61 -22.30 7.82
N ARG A 155 -2.76 -23.63 7.81
CA ARG A 155 -4.08 -24.29 7.75
C ARG A 155 -4.93 -23.98 8.96
N ALA A 156 -4.34 -24.03 10.17
CA ALA A 156 -5.05 -23.70 11.40
C ALA A 156 -5.52 -22.23 11.39
N LEU A 157 -4.67 -21.29 10.97
CA LEU A 157 -5.03 -19.89 10.80
C LEU A 157 -6.17 -19.71 9.78
N MET A 158 -6.03 -20.33 8.60
CA MET A 158 -7.01 -20.24 7.52
C MET A 158 -8.40 -20.72 7.94
N ALA A 159 -8.49 -21.79 8.74
CA ALA A 159 -9.76 -22.32 9.24
C ALA A 159 -10.55 -21.33 10.14
N ARG A 160 -9.89 -20.29 10.66
CA ARG A 160 -10.48 -19.26 11.54
C ARG A 160 -10.72 -17.93 10.84
N ILE A 161 -10.37 -17.82 9.55
CA ILE A 161 -10.68 -16.63 8.75
C ILE A 161 -12.17 -16.65 8.41
N PRO A 162 -12.95 -15.59 8.72
CA PRO A 162 -14.36 -15.54 8.39
C PRO A 162 -14.59 -15.72 6.89
N VAL A 163 -15.44 -16.68 6.51
CA VAL A 163 -15.90 -16.82 5.13
C VAL A 163 -16.89 -15.71 4.80
N ARG A 164 -16.92 -15.25 3.54
CA ARG A 164 -17.87 -14.22 3.08
C ARG A 164 -19.31 -14.67 3.35
N GLY A 165 -20.04 -13.87 4.13
CA GLY A 165 -21.48 -14.03 4.39
C GLY A 165 -22.31 -12.92 3.75
N ALA A 166 -23.63 -12.98 3.91
CA ALA A 166 -24.60 -12.16 3.16
C ALA A 166 -24.56 -10.63 3.42
N ALA A 167 -23.88 -10.14 4.46
CA ALA A 167 -23.78 -8.71 4.76
C ALA A 167 -22.31 -8.22 4.82
N GLN A 168 -21.98 -7.21 4.01
CA GLN A 168 -20.61 -6.71 3.82
C GLN A 168 -20.03 -5.99 5.06
N ALA A 169 -20.85 -5.20 5.76
CA ALA A 169 -20.40 -4.42 6.93
C ALA A 169 -20.10 -5.31 8.14
N SER A 170 -20.94 -6.32 8.40
CA SER A 170 -20.66 -7.32 9.45
C SER A 170 -19.45 -8.18 9.11
N HIS A 171 -19.24 -8.48 7.82
CA HIS A 171 -18.05 -9.20 7.36
C HIS A 171 -16.76 -8.40 7.52
N ALA A 172 -16.74 -7.11 7.18
CA ALA A 172 -15.55 -6.26 7.35
C ALA A 172 -15.12 -6.16 8.82
N MET A 173 -16.07 -5.96 9.74
CA MET A 173 -15.78 -5.92 11.18
C MET A 173 -15.32 -7.29 11.71
N ALA A 174 -15.94 -8.38 11.27
CA ALA A 174 -15.51 -9.73 11.64
C ALA A 174 -14.09 -10.03 11.12
N MET A 175 -13.78 -9.63 9.89
CA MET A 175 -12.46 -9.78 9.29
C MET A 175 -11.40 -8.97 10.05
N HIS A 176 -11.69 -7.71 10.37
CA HIS A 176 -10.82 -6.87 11.20
C HIS A 176 -10.50 -7.55 12.54
N GLY A 177 -11.52 -8.01 13.25
CA GLY A 177 -11.37 -8.68 14.55
C GLY A 177 -10.57 -9.98 14.47
N ALA A 178 -10.85 -10.82 13.46
CA ALA A 178 -10.13 -12.06 13.23
C ALA A 178 -8.66 -11.82 12.87
N CYS A 179 -8.37 -10.95 11.90
CA CYS A 179 -6.99 -10.65 11.51
C CYS A 179 -6.20 -10.02 12.67
N SER A 180 -6.81 -9.13 13.45
CA SER A 180 -6.17 -8.52 14.62
C SER A 180 -5.80 -9.56 15.69
N SER A 181 -6.69 -10.51 15.99
CA SER A 181 -6.47 -11.51 17.03
C SER A 181 -5.54 -12.64 16.58
N LEU A 182 -5.54 -12.99 15.30
CA LEU A 182 -4.69 -14.04 14.73
C LEU A 182 -3.28 -13.56 14.37
N PHE A 183 -3.06 -12.25 14.22
CA PHE A 183 -1.76 -11.72 13.80
C PHE A 183 -0.59 -12.10 14.73
N PRO A 184 -0.71 -12.10 16.07
CA PRO A 184 0.38 -12.54 16.95
C PRO A 184 0.81 -14.00 16.71
N GLU A 185 -0.15 -14.89 16.45
CA GLU A 185 0.12 -16.30 16.13
C GLU A 185 0.84 -16.44 14.79
N LEU A 186 0.39 -15.71 13.76
CA LEU A 186 1.05 -15.64 12.46
C LEU A 186 2.48 -15.06 12.58
N ALA A 187 2.67 -14.03 13.38
CA ALA A 187 3.99 -13.43 13.62
C ALA A 187 4.94 -14.41 14.31
N ALA A 188 4.47 -15.13 15.34
CA ALA A 188 5.25 -16.20 15.97
C ALA A 188 5.59 -17.32 14.97
N LEU A 189 4.63 -17.69 14.11
CA LEU A 189 4.85 -18.66 13.07
C LEU A 189 5.92 -18.19 12.08
N LEU A 190 5.93 -16.92 11.66
CA LEU A 190 6.93 -16.32 10.77
C LEU A 190 8.34 -16.30 11.39
N MET A 191 8.46 -15.87 12.64
CA MET A 191 9.73 -15.86 13.37
C MET A 191 10.27 -17.28 13.59
N GLY A 192 9.36 -18.25 13.67
CA GLY A 192 9.69 -19.64 13.99
C GLY A 192 10.36 -19.75 15.35
N ARG A 193 11.09 -20.84 15.55
CA ARG A 193 11.77 -21.11 16.84
C ARG A 193 13.08 -20.36 17.00
N GLY A 194 13.36 -19.40 16.10
CA GLY A 194 14.66 -18.75 15.99
C GLY A 194 15.74 -19.80 15.78
N ALA A 195 16.03 -20.18 14.54
CA ALA A 195 17.34 -20.77 14.30
C ALA A 195 18.33 -19.68 14.77
N GLN A 196 19.01 -19.92 15.89
CA GLN A 196 20.13 -19.09 16.33
C GLN A 196 21.28 -19.33 15.36
N THR A 197 21.07 -18.91 14.12
CA THR A 197 22.11 -18.90 13.12
C THR A 197 23.02 -17.73 13.46
N PRO A 198 24.34 -17.91 13.46
CA PRO A 198 25.28 -16.80 13.62
C PRO A 198 25.30 -15.89 12.38
N VAL A 199 24.53 -16.21 11.34
CA VAL A 199 24.46 -15.45 10.10
C VAL A 199 23.62 -14.20 10.29
N VAL A 200 24.24 -13.04 10.07
CA VAL A 200 23.57 -11.75 9.93
C VAL A 200 23.25 -11.53 8.46
N CYS A 201 22.01 -11.14 8.17
CA CYS A 201 21.56 -10.78 6.83
C CYS A 201 21.08 -9.33 6.86
N ASP A 202 21.79 -8.45 6.16
CA ASP A 202 21.43 -7.05 6.00
C ASP A 202 20.65 -6.85 4.70
N ALA A 203 19.50 -6.18 4.78
CA ALA A 203 18.65 -5.85 3.64
C ALA A 203 18.63 -4.33 3.42
N VAL A 204 18.84 -3.91 2.17
CA VAL A 204 18.87 -2.50 1.76
C VAL A 204 17.93 -2.31 0.57
N GLY A 205 17.15 -1.23 0.59
CA GLY A 205 16.30 -0.83 -0.52
C GLY A 205 17.14 -0.37 -1.71
N HIS A 206 16.83 -0.86 -2.91
CA HIS A 206 17.52 -0.44 -4.13
C HIS A 206 16.52 -0.25 -5.28
N ALA A 207 16.78 0.77 -6.09
CA ALA A 207 16.07 1.00 -7.34
C ALA A 207 17.08 1.34 -8.44
N HIS A 208 17.29 0.39 -9.34
CA HIS A 208 18.10 0.60 -10.54
C HIS A 208 17.25 1.33 -11.59
N ILE A 209 17.75 2.45 -12.11
CA ILE A 209 17.07 3.21 -13.17
C ILE A 209 18.08 3.46 -14.30
N ASP A 210 17.83 2.85 -15.46
CA ASP A 210 18.62 3.11 -16.65
C ASP A 210 18.43 4.56 -17.12
N THR A 211 19.54 5.21 -17.48
CA THR A 211 19.53 6.63 -17.86
C THR A 211 18.82 6.86 -19.19
N ALA A 212 19.00 5.94 -20.15
CA ALA A 212 18.30 5.91 -21.43
C ALA A 212 18.36 4.47 -21.96
N TRP A 213 17.22 3.77 -21.95
CA TRP A 213 17.11 2.41 -22.47
C TRP A 213 15.90 2.30 -23.39
N LEU A 214 14.75 1.89 -22.86
CA LEU A 214 13.49 1.79 -23.61
C LEU A 214 12.65 3.07 -23.53
N TRP A 215 13.26 4.18 -23.12
CA TRP A 215 12.63 5.49 -22.95
C TRP A 215 13.65 6.63 -23.12
N PRO A 216 13.19 7.85 -23.46
CA PRO A 216 14.06 9.01 -23.58
C PRO A 216 14.53 9.54 -22.20
N ILE A 217 15.61 10.30 -22.17
CA ILE A 217 16.16 10.93 -20.94
C ILE A 217 15.11 11.78 -20.20
N ALA A 218 14.18 12.41 -20.93
CA ALA A 218 13.09 13.17 -20.33
C ALA A 218 12.21 12.30 -19.41
N GLU A 219 11.99 11.04 -19.80
CA GLU A 219 11.23 10.09 -19.00
C GLU A 219 12.04 9.63 -17.79
N THR A 220 13.35 9.41 -17.91
CA THR A 220 14.23 9.09 -16.77
C THR A 220 14.09 10.11 -15.64
N LYS A 221 13.99 11.41 -15.96
CA LYS A 221 13.75 12.45 -14.94
C LYS A 221 12.44 12.20 -14.18
N ARG A 222 11.36 11.85 -14.89
CA ARG A 222 10.05 11.52 -14.30
C ARG A 222 10.10 10.22 -13.49
N LYS A 223 10.79 9.18 -14.01
CA LYS A 223 11.04 7.92 -13.28
C LYS A 223 11.76 8.18 -11.96
N CYS A 224 12.83 8.95 -11.98
CA CYS A 224 13.58 9.33 -10.78
C CYS A 224 12.69 10.08 -9.78
N THR A 225 11.91 11.08 -10.22
CA THR A 225 11.00 11.81 -9.33
C THR A 225 10.00 10.87 -8.63
N ARG A 226 9.37 9.94 -9.37
CA ARG A 226 8.44 8.95 -8.81
C ARG A 226 9.11 8.02 -7.80
N THR A 227 10.29 7.50 -8.15
CA THR A 227 11.04 6.59 -7.29
C THR A 227 11.52 7.27 -6.01
N PHE A 228 12.06 8.50 -6.11
CA PHE A 228 12.54 9.23 -4.92
C PHE A 228 11.39 9.65 -4.02
N ALA A 229 10.24 10.08 -4.57
CA ALA A 229 9.04 10.33 -3.79
C ALA A 229 8.60 9.08 -3.01
N ASN A 230 8.62 7.90 -3.64
CA ASN A 230 8.32 6.64 -2.98
C ASN A 230 9.27 6.33 -1.82
N VAL A 231 10.58 6.48 -2.04
CA VAL A 231 11.62 6.27 -1.03
C VAL A 231 11.42 7.20 0.17
N LEU A 232 11.15 8.49 -0.06
CA LEU A 232 10.89 9.45 1.02
C LEU A 232 9.67 9.06 1.87
N ARG A 233 8.56 8.68 1.23
CA ARG A 233 7.36 8.19 1.96
C ARG A 233 7.63 6.90 2.73
N LEU A 234 8.49 6.02 2.21
CA LEU A 234 8.91 4.81 2.92
C LEU A 234 9.76 5.15 4.14
N GLN A 235 10.72 6.06 4.01
CA GLN A 235 11.57 6.51 5.13
C GLN A 235 10.76 7.21 6.23
N GLU A 236 9.77 8.02 5.87
CA GLU A 236 8.85 8.65 6.84
C GLU A 236 8.03 7.61 7.62
N ARG A 237 7.61 6.54 6.93
CA ARG A 237 6.74 5.52 7.51
C ARG A 237 7.50 4.43 8.28
N PHE A 238 8.72 4.12 7.86
CA PHE A 238 9.53 3.03 8.38
C PHE A 238 10.92 3.57 8.79
N PRO A 239 11.13 3.89 10.08
CA PRO A 239 12.37 4.51 10.57
C PRO A 239 13.67 3.71 10.32
N HIS A 240 13.55 2.41 10.04
CA HIS A 240 14.68 1.50 9.76
C HIS A 240 14.84 1.20 8.27
N PHE A 241 14.12 1.89 7.38
CA PHE A 241 14.27 1.74 5.95
C PHE A 241 15.49 2.53 5.46
N HIS A 242 16.39 1.86 4.76
CA HIS A 242 17.63 2.40 4.21
C HIS A 242 17.71 2.11 2.71
#